data_AF-A0A928BGH9-F1
#
_entry.id   AF-A0A928BGH9-F1
#
_cell.length_a   1.000
_cell.length_b   1.000
_cell.length_c   1.000
_cell.angle_alpha   90.00
_cell.angle_beta   90.00
_cell.angle_gamma   90.00
#
_symmetry.space_group_name_H-M   'P 1'
#
loop_
_entity.id
_entity.type
_entity.pdbx_description
1 polymer ?
#
loop_
_entity_poly.entity_id
_entity_poly.type
_entity_poly.pdbx_seq_one_letter_code
_entity_poly.pdbx_strand_id
1 'polypeptide(L)'
;MKKLVIAIAAVLLSITAFAQSDSERMAQTAFNMGNYADAIELYKAAITLESDQARVSSLTNKLNTARSVYRSLNEGLSSYKNNDINAAIDAFEAVLAHNPNDTVAKTHIAKCQEQIANAQKEESLWAEVSVSQTKGGYETYLKNYPAGKYADQANEHILFMNASEENTASSYKRYLEQTQLRMYTVEAEKRYGELSFSEDWAIAKASGTAEAYKKFQNRHPDKEKSKEYIQAGAYIDYYNAMDLYRVHNYQGARKLFDKAATRLPVSEIDQAIYMECKEEDDWSKINANSPSTQLQTFINNYPHSSHRQTIENQLFYTLCDEGRYYQAEKYATSEVKLKYYRKHKRQHKSTYVGYVLKMSADLEGWDSFYSFSIPRVEFSIGDDYYNKFNFLFGLQYRRISGWAIDKNHRTPEVVEIFGNNCKIPHLVASQVGLPITFRLNFDSWYMGLGGTANYNFGSNFKRNIKTSDEEKIAYEIFGPEYKMHNDFNFDAFFKFGFLIKENQELSFYARYDITPVFDIDAVNSTVTYKRNHINPYVMFKPIQKQAHNNISVGISYTINYKW
;
A
#
# COMPACT_ATOMS: atom_id res chain seq x y z
N MET A 1 -147.31 -23.53 12.97
CA MET A 1 -146.14 -23.05 13.73
C MET A 1 -145.45 -24.13 14.59
N LYS A 2 -146.17 -25.00 15.34
CA LYS A 2 -145.52 -26.05 16.16
C LYS A 2 -144.67 -27.08 15.40
N LYS A 3 -145.00 -27.44 14.14
CA LYS A 3 -144.17 -28.34 13.30
C LYS A 3 -142.91 -27.66 12.70
N LEU A 4 -142.91 -26.33 12.59
CA LEU A 4 -141.78 -25.55 12.06
C LEU A 4 -140.73 -25.26 13.14
N VAL A 5 -141.17 -25.04 14.38
CA VAL A 5 -140.28 -24.82 15.53
C VAL A 5 -139.59 -26.11 15.98
N ILE A 6 -140.25 -27.27 15.84
CA ILE A 6 -139.62 -28.58 16.12
C ILE A 6 -138.64 -28.96 14.99
N ALA A 7 -138.89 -28.57 13.74
CA ALA A 7 -137.93 -28.76 12.63
C ALA A 7 -136.71 -27.82 12.75
N ILE A 8 -136.90 -26.57 13.16
CA ILE A 8 -135.80 -25.60 13.37
C ILE A 8 -135.02 -25.93 14.65
N ALA A 9 -135.67 -26.40 15.72
CA ALA A 9 -134.98 -26.89 16.91
C ALA A 9 -134.25 -28.22 16.65
N ALA A 10 -134.77 -29.12 15.82
CA ALA A 10 -134.06 -30.34 15.41
C ALA A 10 -132.90 -30.05 14.46
N VAL A 11 -132.98 -29.01 13.63
CA VAL A 11 -131.87 -28.53 12.79
C VAL A 11 -130.85 -27.73 13.61
N LEU A 12 -131.24 -26.95 14.63
CA LEU A 12 -130.32 -26.22 15.51
C LEU A 12 -129.68 -27.11 16.59
N LEU A 13 -130.39 -28.11 17.13
CA LEU A 13 -129.81 -29.13 18.02
C LEU A 13 -128.94 -30.14 17.26
N SER A 14 -129.17 -30.34 15.96
CA SER A 14 -128.19 -31.05 15.12
C SER A 14 -127.01 -30.17 14.73
N ILE A 15 -127.17 -28.83 14.58
CA ILE A 15 -126.05 -27.91 14.32
C ILE A 15 -125.17 -27.68 15.57
N THR A 16 -125.69 -27.64 16.79
CA THR A 16 -124.83 -27.46 18.00
C THR A 16 -124.02 -28.71 18.33
N ALA A 17 -124.54 -29.91 18.05
CA ALA A 17 -123.77 -31.15 18.17
C ALA A 17 -122.81 -31.39 16.98
N PHE A 18 -123.14 -30.91 15.77
CA PHE A 18 -122.24 -30.98 14.60
C PHE A 18 -121.12 -29.92 14.62
N ALA A 19 -121.38 -28.69 15.06
CA ALA A 19 -120.40 -27.59 15.07
C ALA A 19 -119.30 -27.75 16.15
N GLN A 20 -119.62 -28.41 17.26
CA GLN A 20 -118.68 -28.69 18.36
C GLN A 20 -117.64 -29.75 17.97
N SER A 21 -118.03 -30.77 17.19
CA SER A 21 -117.10 -31.79 16.66
C SER A 21 -116.24 -31.30 15.49
N ASP A 22 -116.66 -30.23 14.80
CA ASP A 22 -115.91 -29.66 13.68
C ASP A 22 -114.76 -28.75 14.14
N SER A 23 -114.95 -27.91 15.16
CA SER A 23 -113.91 -26.95 15.60
C SER A 23 -112.66 -27.61 16.19
N GLU A 24 -112.80 -28.61 17.07
CA GLU A 24 -111.67 -29.40 17.58
C GLU A 24 -110.97 -30.17 16.45
N ARG A 25 -111.76 -30.76 15.53
CA ARG A 25 -111.22 -31.48 14.36
C ARG A 25 -110.45 -30.54 13.44
N MET A 26 -110.95 -29.33 13.18
CA MET A 26 -110.28 -28.28 12.42
C MET A 26 -109.01 -27.80 13.13
N ALA A 27 -109.04 -27.62 14.46
CA ALA A 27 -107.87 -27.25 15.24
C ALA A 27 -106.77 -28.33 15.17
N GLN A 28 -107.14 -29.60 15.31
CA GLN A 28 -106.23 -30.72 15.17
C GLN A 28 -105.70 -30.84 13.73
N THR A 29 -106.53 -30.58 12.73
CA THR A 29 -106.12 -30.57 11.32
C THR A 29 -105.10 -29.46 11.05
N ALA A 30 -105.38 -28.23 11.51
CA ALA A 30 -104.46 -27.11 11.42
C ALA A 30 -103.13 -27.39 12.16
N PHE A 31 -103.20 -27.97 13.36
CA PHE A 31 -102.01 -28.37 14.11
C PHE A 31 -101.18 -29.41 13.35
N ASN A 32 -101.82 -30.45 12.81
CA ASN A 32 -101.14 -31.50 12.03
C ASN A 32 -100.53 -30.94 10.74
N MET A 33 -101.14 -29.91 10.15
CA MET A 33 -100.64 -29.20 8.96
C MET A 33 -99.49 -28.22 9.27
N GLY A 34 -99.14 -27.99 10.55
CA GLY A 34 -98.12 -27.02 10.96
C GLY A 34 -98.63 -25.58 11.07
N ASN A 35 -99.94 -25.36 10.89
CA ASN A 35 -100.59 -24.04 11.04
C ASN A 35 -100.90 -23.78 12.52
N TYR A 36 -99.86 -23.69 13.34
CA TYR A 36 -100.00 -23.65 14.80
C TYR A 36 -100.71 -22.38 15.30
N ALA A 37 -100.54 -21.24 14.63
CA ALA A 37 -101.27 -20.01 14.97
C ALA A 37 -102.79 -20.19 14.80
N ASP A 38 -103.21 -20.78 13.68
CA ASP A 38 -104.63 -21.07 13.41
C ASP A 38 -105.17 -22.14 14.36
N ALA A 39 -104.36 -23.17 14.66
CA ALA A 39 -104.72 -24.20 15.63
C ALA A 39 -104.97 -23.63 17.03
N ILE A 40 -104.15 -22.66 17.48
CA ILE A 40 -104.33 -21.97 18.75
C ILE A 40 -105.67 -21.23 18.79
N GLU A 41 -106.04 -20.49 17.75
CA GLU A 41 -107.32 -19.77 17.69
C GLU A 41 -108.51 -20.72 17.61
N LEU A 42 -108.41 -21.80 16.84
CA LEU A 42 -109.46 -22.82 16.72
C LEU A 42 -109.66 -23.61 18.03
N TYR A 43 -108.59 -23.92 18.78
CA TYR A 43 -108.71 -24.54 20.10
C TYR A 43 -109.36 -23.60 21.12
N LYS A 44 -109.05 -22.30 21.10
CA LYS A 44 -109.76 -21.31 21.94
C LYS A 44 -111.25 -21.29 21.63
N ALA A 45 -111.60 -21.27 20.34
CA ALA A 45 -113.00 -21.30 19.90
C ALA A 45 -113.72 -22.60 20.33
N ALA A 46 -113.06 -23.75 20.20
CA ALA A 46 -113.59 -25.04 20.66
C ALA A 46 -113.85 -25.06 22.17
N ILE A 47 -112.94 -24.49 22.98
CA ILE A 47 -113.11 -24.36 24.44
C ILE A 47 -114.32 -23.48 24.78
N THR A 48 -114.52 -22.36 24.07
CA THR A 48 -115.65 -21.45 24.34
C THR A 48 -117.03 -22.05 24.04
N LEU A 49 -117.08 -23.06 23.18
CA LEU A 49 -118.32 -23.75 22.77
C LEU A 49 -118.58 -25.04 23.56
N GLU A 50 -117.67 -25.43 24.48
CA GLU A 50 -117.72 -26.69 25.22
C GLU A 50 -118.30 -26.51 26.62
N SER A 51 -119.32 -27.31 26.96
CA SER A 51 -119.98 -27.28 28.28
C SER A 51 -119.50 -28.37 29.24
N ASP A 52 -118.86 -29.44 28.75
CA ASP A 52 -118.30 -30.52 29.57
C ASP A 52 -116.90 -30.13 30.11
N GLN A 53 -116.77 -30.04 31.44
CA GLN A 53 -115.53 -29.67 32.12
C GLN A 53 -114.35 -30.62 31.86
N ALA A 54 -114.60 -31.92 31.65
CA ALA A 54 -113.54 -32.87 31.32
C ALA A 54 -112.98 -32.62 29.91
N ARG A 55 -113.86 -32.27 28.97
CA ARG A 55 -113.48 -31.89 27.60
C ARG A 55 -112.77 -30.54 27.55
N VAL A 56 -113.23 -29.55 28.31
CA VAL A 56 -112.54 -28.24 28.45
C VAL A 56 -111.09 -28.43 28.91
N SER A 57 -110.87 -29.30 29.92
CA SER A 57 -109.53 -29.59 30.43
C SER A 57 -108.64 -30.24 29.36
N SER A 58 -109.18 -31.21 28.61
CA SER A 58 -108.49 -31.85 27.48
C SER A 58 -108.13 -30.86 26.37
N LEU A 59 -109.08 -30.03 25.94
CA LEU A 59 -108.85 -28.99 24.92
C LEU A 59 -107.85 -27.94 25.38
N THR A 60 -107.86 -27.57 26.68
CA THR A 60 -106.89 -26.65 27.26
C THR A 60 -105.48 -27.22 27.22
N ASN A 61 -105.31 -28.52 27.47
CA ASN A 61 -104.02 -29.18 27.29
C ASN A 61 -103.55 -29.12 25.83
N LYS A 62 -104.44 -29.41 24.87
CA LYS A 62 -104.12 -29.30 23.43
C LYS A 62 -103.76 -27.87 23.01
N LEU A 63 -104.46 -26.86 23.52
CA LEU A 63 -104.14 -25.45 23.32
C LEU A 63 -102.74 -25.10 23.85
N ASN A 64 -102.41 -25.56 25.06
CA ASN A 64 -101.10 -25.32 25.67
C ASN A 64 -99.98 -26.00 24.87
N THR A 65 -100.20 -27.23 24.38
CA THR A 65 -99.29 -27.89 23.44
C THR A 65 -99.12 -27.07 22.16
N ALA A 66 -100.21 -26.60 21.54
CA ALA A 66 -100.14 -25.78 20.33
C ALA A 66 -99.34 -24.48 20.54
N ARG A 67 -99.52 -23.80 21.69
CA ARG A 67 -98.75 -22.61 22.07
C ARG A 67 -97.26 -22.91 22.24
N SER A 68 -96.93 -24.01 22.92
CA SER A 68 -95.54 -24.42 23.13
C SER A 68 -94.84 -24.72 21.81
N VAL A 69 -95.49 -25.48 20.93
CA VAL A 69 -94.95 -25.84 19.62
C VAL A 69 -94.79 -24.61 18.74
N TYR A 70 -95.76 -23.69 18.73
CA TYR A 70 -95.65 -22.44 17.98
C TYR A 70 -94.47 -21.58 18.47
N ARG A 71 -94.22 -21.53 19.78
CA ARG A 71 -93.05 -20.84 20.34
C ARG A 71 -91.75 -21.49 19.87
N SER A 72 -91.59 -22.81 20.01
CA SER A 72 -90.39 -23.53 19.59
C SER A 72 -90.13 -23.39 18.08
N LEU A 73 -91.17 -23.39 17.25
CA LEU A 73 -91.02 -23.16 15.81
C LEU A 73 -90.42 -21.77 15.53
N ASN A 74 -90.93 -20.73 16.18
CA ASN A 74 -90.41 -19.37 15.99
C ASN A 74 -88.99 -19.20 16.56
N GLU A 75 -88.67 -19.83 17.68
CA GLU A 75 -87.32 -19.89 18.21
C GLU A 75 -86.36 -20.55 17.22
N GLY A 76 -86.72 -21.71 16.67
CA GLY A 76 -85.92 -22.41 15.66
C GLY A 76 -85.67 -21.56 14.41
N LEU A 77 -86.71 -20.91 13.89
CA LEU A 77 -86.60 -20.00 12.73
C LEU A 77 -85.69 -18.79 13.03
N SER A 78 -85.80 -18.22 14.24
CA SER A 78 -84.96 -17.10 14.67
C SER A 78 -83.50 -17.51 14.85
N SER A 79 -83.23 -18.62 15.52
CA SER A 79 -81.88 -19.16 15.72
C SER A 79 -81.23 -19.51 14.39
N TYR A 80 -81.98 -20.13 13.47
CA TYR A 80 -81.51 -20.41 12.11
C TYR A 80 -81.12 -19.14 11.36
N LYS A 81 -81.95 -18.10 11.42
CA LYS A 81 -81.67 -16.80 10.81
C LYS A 81 -80.41 -16.13 11.40
N ASN A 82 -80.19 -16.32 12.70
CA ASN A 82 -79.02 -15.78 13.41
C ASN A 82 -77.78 -16.69 13.29
N ASN A 83 -77.85 -17.77 12.50
CA ASN A 83 -76.78 -18.74 12.31
C ASN A 83 -76.37 -19.50 13.59
N ASP A 84 -77.27 -19.58 14.59
CA ASP A 84 -77.10 -20.42 15.77
C ASP A 84 -77.70 -21.81 15.49
N ILE A 85 -76.89 -22.64 14.82
CA ILE A 85 -77.34 -23.89 14.21
C ILE A 85 -77.77 -24.93 15.24
N ASN A 86 -77.05 -25.03 16.36
CA ASN A 86 -77.38 -25.97 17.43
C ASN A 86 -78.69 -25.58 18.12
N ALA A 87 -78.85 -24.30 18.49
CA ALA A 87 -80.10 -23.83 19.08
C ALA A 87 -81.29 -23.93 18.13
N ALA A 88 -81.06 -23.78 16.82
CA ALA A 88 -82.08 -24.00 15.81
C ALA A 88 -82.54 -25.46 15.75
N ILE A 89 -81.59 -26.41 15.73
CA ILE A 89 -81.89 -27.86 15.74
C ILE A 89 -82.69 -28.22 17.00
N ASP A 90 -82.22 -27.83 18.19
CA ASP A 90 -82.89 -28.15 19.46
C ASP A 90 -84.35 -27.66 19.47
N ALA A 91 -84.59 -26.44 18.98
CA ALA A 91 -85.93 -25.86 18.92
C ALA A 91 -86.84 -26.54 17.87
N PHE A 92 -86.31 -26.94 16.72
CA PHE A 92 -87.08 -27.70 15.73
C PHE A 92 -87.34 -29.14 16.16
N GLU A 93 -86.43 -29.78 16.89
CA GLU A 93 -86.65 -31.10 17.47
C GLU A 93 -87.77 -31.07 18.51
N ALA A 94 -87.88 -30.00 19.30
CA ALA A 94 -89.01 -29.77 20.21
C ALA A 94 -90.37 -29.65 19.48
N VAL A 95 -90.38 -29.11 18.25
CA VAL A 95 -91.58 -29.12 17.38
C VAL A 95 -91.93 -30.55 16.96
N LEU A 96 -90.94 -31.33 16.49
CA LEU A 96 -91.14 -32.70 16.03
C LEU A 96 -91.54 -33.67 17.14
N ALA A 97 -91.17 -33.40 18.39
CA ALA A 97 -91.61 -34.18 19.55
C ALA A 97 -93.15 -34.19 19.73
N HIS A 98 -93.83 -33.14 19.26
CA HIS A 98 -95.30 -33.01 19.35
C HIS A 98 -96.01 -33.13 17.99
N ASN A 99 -95.34 -32.79 16.89
CA ASN A 99 -95.83 -33.01 15.53
C ASN A 99 -94.73 -33.67 14.66
N PRO A 100 -94.62 -35.02 14.67
CA PRO A 100 -93.57 -35.73 13.95
C PRO A 100 -93.60 -35.55 12.43
N ASN A 101 -94.68 -34.99 11.87
CA ASN A 101 -94.84 -34.76 10.44
C ASN A 101 -94.73 -33.28 10.04
N ASP A 102 -94.32 -32.40 10.96
CA ASP A 102 -94.09 -31.00 10.63
C ASP A 102 -93.02 -30.85 9.54
N THR A 103 -93.42 -30.26 8.41
CA THR A 103 -92.57 -30.17 7.22
C THR A 103 -91.55 -29.04 7.35
N VAL A 104 -91.87 -27.97 8.08
CA VAL A 104 -90.99 -26.82 8.27
C VAL A 104 -89.81 -27.22 9.16
N ALA A 105 -90.08 -27.81 10.32
CA ALA A 105 -89.06 -28.28 11.26
C ALA A 105 -88.13 -29.32 10.61
N LYS A 106 -88.68 -30.33 9.91
CA LYS A 106 -87.88 -31.31 9.15
C LYS A 106 -86.96 -30.67 8.12
N THR A 107 -87.50 -29.73 7.35
CA THR A 107 -86.75 -29.04 6.29
C THR A 107 -85.61 -28.22 6.87
N HIS A 108 -85.84 -27.49 7.95
CA HIS A 108 -84.80 -26.68 8.58
C HIS A 108 -83.75 -27.51 9.33
N ILE A 109 -84.14 -28.59 10.02
CA ILE A 109 -83.15 -29.53 10.59
C ILE A 109 -82.25 -30.09 9.51
N ALA A 110 -82.81 -30.52 8.36
CA ALA A 110 -82.01 -31.02 7.25
C ALA A 110 -81.03 -29.95 6.73
N LYS A 111 -81.45 -28.69 6.60
CA LYS A 111 -80.58 -27.56 6.23
C LYS A 111 -79.48 -27.31 7.27
N CYS A 112 -79.81 -27.36 8.56
CA CYS A 112 -78.83 -27.22 9.64
C CYS A 112 -77.78 -28.35 9.61
N GLN A 113 -78.23 -29.60 9.43
CA GLN A 113 -77.35 -30.76 9.30
C GLN A 113 -76.44 -30.66 8.07
N GLU A 114 -76.96 -30.16 6.94
CA GLU A 114 -76.16 -29.87 5.75
C GLU A 114 -75.09 -28.81 6.02
N GLN A 115 -75.43 -27.73 6.74
CA GLN A 115 -74.46 -26.70 7.12
C GLN A 115 -73.36 -27.26 8.04
N ILE A 116 -73.71 -28.09 9.03
CA ILE A 116 -72.74 -28.77 9.90
C ILE A 116 -71.83 -29.69 9.08
N ALA A 117 -72.40 -30.50 8.18
CA ALA A 117 -71.63 -31.41 7.34
C ALA A 117 -70.67 -30.65 6.40
N ASN A 118 -71.10 -29.50 5.86
CA ASN A 118 -70.24 -28.66 5.02
C ASN A 118 -69.13 -27.99 5.83
N ALA A 119 -69.42 -27.49 7.04
CA ALA A 119 -68.40 -26.96 7.94
C ALA A 119 -67.37 -28.03 8.34
N GLN A 120 -67.80 -29.26 8.60
CA GLN A 120 -66.90 -30.39 8.89
C GLN A 120 -66.02 -30.75 7.69
N LYS A 121 -66.56 -30.74 6.47
CA LYS A 121 -65.76 -30.94 5.24
C LYS A 121 -64.74 -29.83 5.04
N GLU A 122 -65.10 -28.59 5.32
CA GLU A 122 -64.19 -27.46 5.26
C GLU A 122 -63.05 -27.60 6.28
N GLU A 123 -63.37 -27.90 7.54
CA GLU A 123 -62.38 -28.13 8.60
C GLU A 123 -61.44 -29.29 8.25
N SER A 124 -61.97 -30.39 7.71
CA SER A 124 -61.15 -31.53 7.27
C SER A 124 -60.20 -31.16 6.13
N LEU A 125 -60.68 -30.41 5.12
CA LEU A 125 -59.84 -29.96 4.02
C LEU A 125 -58.77 -28.98 4.51
N TRP A 126 -59.14 -28.04 5.38
CA TRP A 126 -58.19 -27.09 5.95
C TRP A 126 -57.10 -27.78 6.77
N ALA A 127 -57.46 -28.80 7.56
CA ALA A 127 -56.50 -29.59 8.32
C ALA A 127 -55.51 -30.31 7.39
N GLU A 128 -55.99 -30.93 6.31
CA GLU A 128 -55.13 -31.57 5.31
C GLU A 128 -54.17 -30.57 4.65
N VAL A 129 -54.72 -29.44 4.17
CA VAL A 129 -53.95 -28.43 3.45
C VAL A 129 -52.91 -27.77 4.37
N SER A 130 -53.28 -27.47 5.62
CA SER A 130 -52.38 -26.90 6.63
C SER A 130 -51.22 -27.82 7.02
N VAL A 131 -51.41 -29.14 6.92
CA VAL A 131 -50.34 -30.12 7.11
C VAL A 131 -49.45 -30.19 5.88
N SER A 132 -50.03 -30.19 4.67
CA SER A 132 -49.25 -30.26 3.43
C SER A 132 -48.39 -29.01 3.20
N GLN A 133 -48.86 -27.84 3.62
CA GLN A 133 -48.23 -26.53 3.41
C GLN A 133 -47.78 -26.33 1.96
N THR A 134 -48.62 -26.71 1.00
CA THR A 134 -48.34 -26.54 -0.43
C THR A 134 -49.22 -25.46 -1.05
N LYS A 135 -48.67 -24.70 -2.00
CA LYS A 135 -49.40 -23.69 -2.77
C LYS A 135 -50.65 -24.29 -3.45
N GLY A 136 -50.48 -25.43 -4.13
CA GLY A 136 -51.60 -26.14 -4.77
C GLY A 136 -52.68 -26.62 -3.79
N GLY A 137 -52.31 -26.96 -2.56
CA GLY A 137 -53.26 -27.27 -1.49
C GLY A 137 -54.10 -26.06 -1.08
N TYR A 138 -53.46 -24.91 -0.84
CA TYR A 138 -54.16 -23.66 -0.49
C TYR A 138 -55.04 -23.16 -1.65
N GLU A 139 -54.58 -23.26 -2.89
CA GLU A 139 -55.38 -22.95 -4.08
C GLU A 139 -56.61 -23.86 -4.20
N THR A 140 -56.47 -25.15 -3.87
CA THR A 140 -57.58 -26.11 -3.84
C THR A 140 -58.59 -25.75 -2.74
N TYR A 141 -58.11 -25.35 -1.55
CA TYR A 141 -58.98 -24.87 -0.49
C TYR A 141 -59.78 -23.64 -0.93
N LEU A 142 -59.11 -22.61 -1.48
CA LEU A 142 -59.77 -21.38 -1.96
C LEU A 142 -60.75 -21.63 -3.10
N LYS A 143 -60.50 -22.61 -3.95
CA LYS A 143 -61.42 -23.02 -5.01
C LYS A 143 -62.72 -23.63 -4.44
N ASN A 144 -62.61 -24.44 -3.39
CA ASN A 144 -63.77 -25.10 -2.77
C ASN A 144 -64.50 -24.18 -1.78
N TYR A 145 -63.78 -23.27 -1.13
CA TYR A 145 -64.29 -22.37 -0.08
C TYR A 145 -63.75 -20.93 -0.26
N PRO A 146 -64.17 -20.21 -1.32
CA PRO A 146 -63.62 -18.89 -1.67
C PRO A 146 -63.92 -17.78 -0.64
N ALA A 147 -64.99 -17.95 0.14
CA ALA A 147 -65.33 -17.11 1.28
C ALA A 147 -65.36 -17.94 2.58
N GLY A 148 -64.58 -19.02 2.60
CA GLY A 148 -64.45 -19.92 3.75
C GLY A 148 -63.78 -19.26 4.94
N LYS A 149 -63.89 -19.90 6.10
CA LYS A 149 -63.33 -19.44 7.39
C LYS A 149 -61.82 -19.18 7.32
N TYR A 150 -61.10 -19.92 6.48
CA TYR A 150 -59.64 -19.88 6.37
C TYR A 150 -59.15 -19.24 5.06
N ALA A 151 -60.04 -18.59 4.30
CA ALA A 151 -59.70 -18.01 2.99
C ALA A 151 -58.57 -16.97 3.09
N ASP A 152 -58.63 -16.08 4.07
CA ASP A 152 -57.58 -15.07 4.27
C ASP A 152 -56.23 -15.69 4.62
N GLN A 153 -56.23 -16.75 5.45
CA GLN A 153 -55.02 -17.48 5.79
C GLN A 153 -54.43 -18.21 4.58
N ALA A 154 -55.27 -18.88 3.78
CA ALA A 154 -54.84 -19.53 2.55
C ALA A 154 -54.22 -18.53 1.56
N ASN A 155 -54.86 -17.36 1.37
CA ASN A 155 -54.33 -16.28 0.53
C ASN A 155 -52.99 -15.75 1.05
N GLU A 156 -52.85 -15.56 2.36
CA GLU A 156 -51.61 -15.11 2.99
C GLU A 156 -50.46 -16.10 2.75
N HIS A 157 -50.72 -17.42 2.90
CA HIS A 157 -49.75 -18.46 2.58
C HIS A 157 -49.31 -18.42 1.11
N ILE A 158 -50.27 -18.34 0.18
CA ILE A 158 -49.97 -18.28 -1.26
C ILE A 158 -49.15 -17.03 -1.60
N LEU A 159 -49.51 -15.88 -1.03
CA LEU A 159 -48.81 -14.62 -1.29
C LEU A 159 -47.34 -14.70 -0.86
N PHE A 160 -47.05 -15.27 0.31
CA PHE A 160 -45.68 -15.46 0.79
C PHE A 160 -44.93 -16.53 -0.02
N MET A 161 -45.60 -17.62 -0.42
CA MET A 161 -45.01 -18.65 -1.28
C MET A 161 -44.63 -18.08 -2.64
N ASN A 162 -45.48 -17.27 -3.26
CA ASN A 162 -45.15 -16.56 -4.51
C ASN A 162 -43.92 -15.66 -4.35
N ALA A 163 -43.84 -14.91 -3.25
CA ALA A 163 -42.70 -14.07 -2.96
C ALA A 163 -41.40 -14.90 -2.81
N SER A 164 -41.51 -16.06 -2.16
CA SER A 164 -40.40 -16.98 -1.93
C SER A 164 -39.99 -17.79 -3.16
N GLU A 165 -40.91 -18.10 -4.07
CA GLU A 165 -40.62 -18.73 -5.37
C GLU A 165 -39.87 -17.76 -6.29
N GLU A 166 -40.30 -16.49 -6.37
CA GLU A 166 -39.60 -15.45 -7.14
C GLU A 166 -38.25 -15.07 -6.50
N ASN A 167 -38.19 -15.04 -5.16
CA ASN A 167 -37.01 -14.75 -4.35
C ASN A 167 -36.25 -13.48 -4.80
N THR A 168 -36.96 -12.38 -5.03
CA THR A 168 -36.39 -11.07 -5.39
C THR A 168 -36.75 -10.03 -4.33
N ALA A 169 -36.00 -8.93 -4.23
CA ALA A 169 -36.39 -7.86 -3.31
C ALA A 169 -37.80 -7.32 -3.66
N SER A 170 -38.12 -7.23 -4.95
CA SER A 170 -39.43 -6.76 -5.41
C SER A 170 -40.58 -7.69 -5.03
N SER A 171 -40.38 -9.01 -5.04
CA SER A 171 -41.42 -9.98 -4.69
C SER A 171 -41.74 -9.95 -3.20
N TYR A 172 -40.73 -9.88 -2.33
CA TYR A 172 -40.93 -9.73 -0.88
C TYR A 172 -41.50 -8.36 -0.50
N LYS A 173 -41.09 -7.29 -1.19
CA LYS A 173 -41.70 -5.97 -1.01
C LYS A 173 -43.19 -5.98 -1.33
N ARG A 174 -43.59 -6.62 -2.44
CA ARG A 174 -45.00 -6.79 -2.82
C ARG A 174 -45.79 -7.55 -1.74
N TYR A 175 -45.21 -8.62 -1.19
CA TYR A 175 -45.82 -9.33 -0.05
C TYR A 175 -46.04 -8.41 1.15
N LEU A 176 -45.02 -7.63 1.56
CA LEU A 176 -45.10 -6.72 2.71
C LEU A 176 -46.12 -5.59 2.51
N GLU A 177 -46.38 -5.18 1.27
CA GLU A 177 -47.39 -4.17 0.92
C GLU A 177 -48.81 -4.73 0.86
N GLN A 178 -48.97 -6.01 0.52
CA GLN A 178 -50.28 -6.66 0.30
C GLN A 178 -50.77 -7.49 1.50
N THR A 179 -49.87 -7.89 2.41
CA THR A 179 -50.21 -8.71 3.58
C THR A 179 -51.21 -8.01 4.50
N GLN A 180 -52.26 -8.74 4.88
CA GLN A 180 -53.26 -8.27 5.85
C GLN A 180 -53.06 -8.93 7.21
N LEU A 181 -52.68 -10.21 7.22
CA LEU A 181 -52.53 -11.01 8.44
C LEU A 181 -51.12 -10.92 9.03
N ARG A 182 -50.15 -10.41 8.28
CA ARG A 182 -48.75 -10.20 8.71
C ARG A 182 -48.06 -11.48 9.22
N MET A 183 -48.45 -12.64 8.70
CA MET A 183 -47.97 -13.95 9.20
C MET A 183 -46.46 -14.15 9.00
N TYR A 184 -45.89 -13.57 7.94
CA TYR A 184 -44.51 -13.76 7.52
C TYR A 184 -43.71 -12.46 7.40
N THR A 185 -44.16 -11.35 8.01
CA THR A 185 -43.50 -10.05 7.83
C THR A 185 -42.05 -10.05 8.29
N VAL A 186 -41.73 -10.69 9.41
CA VAL A 186 -40.34 -10.75 9.92
C VAL A 186 -39.41 -11.45 8.93
N GLU A 187 -39.85 -12.58 8.38
CA GLU A 187 -39.04 -13.33 7.41
C GLU A 187 -38.94 -12.61 6.07
N ALA A 188 -40.05 -12.04 5.58
CA ALA A 188 -40.06 -11.27 4.35
C ALA A 188 -39.23 -9.98 4.46
N GLU A 189 -39.27 -9.26 5.58
CA GLU A 189 -38.43 -8.08 5.84
C GLU A 189 -36.95 -8.43 5.84
N LYS A 190 -36.58 -9.54 6.49
CA LYS A 190 -35.20 -10.04 6.49
C LYS A 190 -34.73 -10.35 5.07
N ARG A 191 -35.51 -11.13 4.30
CA ARG A 191 -35.18 -11.51 2.92
C ARG A 191 -35.13 -10.29 2.00
N TYR A 192 -36.09 -9.38 2.13
CA TYR A 192 -36.10 -8.11 1.41
C TYR A 192 -34.84 -7.29 1.69
N GLY A 193 -34.43 -7.15 2.96
CA GLY A 193 -33.22 -6.43 3.33
C GLY A 193 -31.94 -7.05 2.75
N GLU A 194 -31.80 -8.38 2.81
CA GLU A 194 -30.66 -9.09 2.24
C GLU A 194 -30.56 -8.96 0.71
N LEU A 195 -31.68 -9.15 0.02
CA LEU A 195 -31.73 -9.08 -1.44
C LEU A 195 -31.59 -7.64 -1.96
N SER A 196 -32.32 -6.68 -1.36
CA SER A 196 -32.23 -5.28 -1.77
C SER A 196 -30.83 -4.70 -1.58
N PHE A 197 -30.13 -5.11 -0.52
CA PHE A 197 -28.73 -4.74 -0.30
C PHE A 197 -27.82 -5.24 -1.42
N SER A 198 -27.94 -6.52 -1.78
CA SER A 198 -27.15 -7.14 -2.87
C SER A 198 -27.45 -6.51 -4.23
N GLU A 199 -28.73 -6.29 -4.54
CA GLU A 199 -29.19 -5.67 -5.79
C GLU A 199 -28.69 -4.21 -5.91
N ASP A 200 -28.87 -3.40 -4.87
CA ASP A 200 -28.41 -2.00 -4.88
C ASP A 200 -26.88 -1.91 -5.00
N TRP A 201 -26.14 -2.83 -4.39
CA TRP A 201 -24.69 -2.92 -4.55
C TRP A 201 -24.29 -3.25 -5.99
N ALA A 202 -24.97 -4.21 -6.62
CA ALA A 202 -24.74 -4.56 -8.02
C ALA A 202 -25.02 -3.37 -8.96
N ILE A 203 -26.11 -2.63 -8.71
CA ILE A 203 -26.46 -1.41 -9.45
C ILE A 203 -25.38 -0.34 -9.29
N ALA A 204 -24.89 -0.12 -8.07
CA ALA A 204 -23.84 0.86 -7.83
C ALA A 204 -22.53 0.50 -8.58
N LYS A 205 -22.12 -0.77 -8.53
CA LYS A 205 -20.95 -1.25 -9.27
C LYS A 205 -21.12 -1.14 -10.78
N ALA A 206 -22.28 -1.48 -11.32
CA ALA A 206 -22.55 -1.39 -12.75
C ALA A 206 -22.56 0.07 -13.24
N SER A 207 -23.04 1.01 -12.41
CA SER A 207 -23.02 2.44 -12.75
C SER A 207 -21.62 3.03 -12.75
N GLY A 208 -20.76 2.62 -11.81
CA GLY A 208 -19.39 3.16 -11.70
C GLY A 208 -19.33 4.67 -11.50
N THR A 209 -20.18 5.22 -10.63
CA THR A 209 -20.19 6.67 -10.31
C THR A 209 -20.25 6.91 -8.81
N ALA A 210 -19.65 8.00 -8.34
CA ALA A 210 -19.71 8.39 -6.93
C ALA A 210 -21.17 8.53 -6.44
N GLU A 211 -22.05 9.09 -7.26
CA GLU A 211 -23.47 9.28 -6.96
C GLU A 211 -24.21 7.96 -6.74
N ALA A 212 -23.92 6.93 -7.54
CA ALA A 212 -24.54 5.62 -7.38
C ALA A 212 -24.12 4.94 -6.06
N TYR A 213 -22.85 5.00 -5.70
CA TYR A 213 -22.37 4.47 -4.41
C TYR A 213 -22.89 5.28 -3.20
N LYS A 214 -22.99 6.61 -3.32
CA LYS A 214 -23.64 7.45 -2.28
C LYS A 214 -25.10 7.05 -2.09
N LYS A 215 -25.82 6.81 -3.18
CA LYS A 215 -27.22 6.37 -3.15
C LYS A 215 -27.36 5.00 -2.48
N PHE A 216 -26.45 4.07 -2.75
CA PHE A 216 -26.38 2.77 -2.07
C PHE A 216 -26.17 2.94 -0.56
N GLN A 217 -25.17 3.73 -0.12
CA GLN A 217 -24.93 3.98 1.30
C GLN A 217 -26.14 4.64 2.00
N ASN A 218 -26.77 5.62 1.35
CA ASN A 218 -27.94 6.31 1.89
C ASN A 218 -29.16 5.40 2.08
N ARG A 219 -29.29 4.33 1.28
CA ARG A 219 -30.39 3.37 1.41
C ARG A 219 -30.14 2.30 2.48
N HIS A 220 -28.88 2.03 2.81
CA HIS A 220 -28.47 0.95 3.71
C HIS A 220 -27.59 1.43 4.86
N PRO A 221 -27.99 2.48 5.63
CA PRO A 221 -27.17 3.00 6.73
C PRO A 221 -26.98 1.98 7.86
N ASP A 222 -27.91 1.03 8.02
CA ASP A 222 -27.81 -0.07 8.98
C ASP A 222 -26.66 -1.06 8.68
N LYS A 223 -26.12 -1.03 7.46
CA LYS A 223 -25.05 -1.91 6.98
C LYS A 223 -23.66 -1.28 7.02
N GLU A 224 -23.45 -0.22 7.80
CA GLU A 224 -22.21 0.58 7.83
C GLU A 224 -20.92 -0.24 8.03
N LYS A 225 -21.02 -1.39 8.72
CA LYS A 225 -19.89 -2.29 9.04
C LYS A 225 -19.67 -3.38 8.00
N SER A 226 -20.54 -3.51 7.02
CA SER A 226 -20.39 -4.50 5.95
C SER A 226 -19.24 -4.15 5.02
N LYS A 227 -18.62 -5.17 4.42
CA LYS A 227 -17.49 -4.99 3.51
C LYS A 227 -17.90 -4.12 2.31
N GLU A 228 -19.06 -4.40 1.72
CA GLU A 228 -19.61 -3.72 0.56
C GLU A 228 -19.89 -2.24 0.87
N TYR A 229 -20.40 -1.92 2.06
CA TYR A 229 -20.62 -0.53 2.47
C TYR A 229 -19.30 0.25 2.61
N ILE A 230 -18.28 -0.37 3.19
CA ILE A 230 -16.95 0.24 3.33
C ILE A 230 -16.31 0.43 1.95
N GLN A 231 -16.43 -0.57 1.07
CA GLN A 231 -15.95 -0.49 -0.32
C GLN A 231 -16.68 0.60 -1.11
N ALA A 232 -18.00 0.77 -0.93
CA ALA A 232 -18.75 1.86 -1.54
C ALA A 232 -18.15 3.23 -1.19
N GLY A 233 -17.81 3.45 0.08
CA GLY A 233 -17.12 4.67 0.53
C GLY A 233 -15.80 4.91 -0.19
N ALA A 234 -15.03 3.85 -0.39
CA ALA A 234 -13.76 3.93 -1.09
C ALA A 234 -13.91 4.17 -2.60
N TYR A 235 -14.95 3.60 -3.24
CA TYR A 235 -15.28 3.94 -4.62
C TYR A 235 -15.78 5.37 -4.78
N ILE A 236 -16.52 5.92 -3.80
CA ILE A 236 -16.89 7.34 -3.81
C ILE A 236 -15.62 8.22 -3.84
N ASP A 237 -14.66 7.93 -2.96
CA ASP A 237 -13.36 8.63 -2.96
C ASP A 237 -12.64 8.48 -4.31
N TYR A 238 -12.60 7.27 -4.87
CA TYR A 238 -11.98 6.99 -6.18
C TYR A 238 -12.61 7.79 -7.33
N TYR A 239 -13.94 7.76 -7.49
CA TYR A 239 -14.60 8.46 -8.59
C TYR A 239 -14.54 9.98 -8.43
N ASN A 240 -14.64 10.49 -7.20
CA ASN A 240 -14.40 11.91 -6.93
C ASN A 240 -12.94 12.30 -7.23
N ALA A 241 -11.96 11.41 -7.00
CA ALA A 241 -10.58 11.64 -7.37
C ALA A 241 -10.41 11.76 -8.89
N MET A 242 -11.08 10.88 -9.65
CA MET A 242 -11.11 10.94 -11.11
C MET A 242 -11.74 12.24 -11.64
N ASP A 243 -12.78 12.74 -10.99
CA ASP A 243 -13.39 14.03 -11.35
C ASP A 243 -12.45 15.21 -11.06
N LEU A 244 -11.73 15.18 -9.94
CA LEU A 244 -10.68 16.17 -9.64
C LEU A 244 -9.51 16.10 -10.62
N TYR A 245 -9.11 14.90 -11.03
CA TYR A 245 -8.08 14.69 -12.04
C TYR A 245 -8.48 15.31 -13.39
N ARG A 246 -9.73 15.12 -13.83
CA ARG A 246 -10.26 15.71 -15.08
C ARG A 246 -10.23 17.23 -15.11
N VAL A 247 -10.29 17.89 -13.96
CA VAL A 247 -10.17 19.35 -13.83
C VAL A 247 -8.75 19.80 -13.44
N HIS A 248 -7.76 18.92 -13.59
CA HIS A 248 -6.34 19.16 -13.28
C HIS A 248 -6.06 19.55 -11.82
N ASN A 249 -6.95 19.18 -10.89
CA ASN A 249 -6.72 19.32 -9.46
C ASN A 249 -6.01 18.08 -8.91
N TYR A 250 -4.74 17.91 -9.29
CA TYR A 250 -3.92 16.75 -8.96
C TYR A 250 -3.71 16.55 -7.45
N GLN A 251 -3.53 17.64 -6.69
CA GLN A 251 -3.38 17.58 -5.23
C GLN A 251 -4.65 17.03 -4.56
N GLY A 252 -5.82 17.51 -4.98
CA GLY A 252 -7.10 17.03 -4.48
C GLY A 252 -7.35 15.57 -4.88
N ALA A 253 -7.08 15.23 -6.14
CA ALA A 253 -7.20 13.87 -6.66
C ALA A 253 -6.31 12.88 -5.89
N ARG A 254 -5.02 13.21 -5.69
CA ARG A 254 -4.07 12.39 -4.91
C ARG A 254 -4.60 12.08 -3.51
N LYS A 255 -5.10 13.09 -2.78
CA LYS A 255 -5.63 12.90 -1.42
C LYS A 255 -6.80 11.91 -1.38
N LEU A 256 -7.66 11.94 -2.39
CA LEU A 256 -8.80 11.03 -2.47
C LEU A 256 -8.38 9.63 -2.93
N PHE A 257 -7.44 9.51 -3.88
CA PHE A 257 -6.86 8.21 -4.22
C PHE A 257 -6.16 7.54 -3.04
N ASP A 258 -5.39 8.30 -2.24
CA ASP A 258 -4.74 7.78 -1.03
C ASP A 258 -5.77 7.22 -0.04
N LYS A 259 -6.92 7.91 0.13
CA LYS A 259 -8.03 7.40 0.95
C LYS A 259 -8.65 6.14 0.37
N ALA A 260 -8.92 6.12 -0.94
CA ALA A 260 -9.49 4.96 -1.63
C ALA A 260 -8.57 3.73 -1.50
N ALA A 261 -7.25 3.91 -1.65
CA ALA A 261 -6.23 2.87 -1.54
C ALA A 261 -6.15 2.20 -0.17
N THR A 262 -6.68 2.81 0.89
CA THR A 262 -6.75 2.15 2.21
C THR A 262 -7.76 1.02 2.28
N ARG A 263 -8.72 0.97 1.34
CA ARG A 263 -9.91 0.11 1.41
C ARG A 263 -10.20 -0.64 0.10
N LEU A 264 -9.64 -0.19 -1.02
CA LEU A 264 -9.69 -0.88 -2.31
C LEU A 264 -8.38 -1.61 -2.59
N PRO A 265 -8.44 -2.77 -3.27
CA PRO A 265 -7.24 -3.41 -3.79
C PRO A 265 -6.56 -2.53 -4.86
N VAL A 266 -5.23 -2.60 -4.91
CA VAL A 266 -4.38 -1.80 -5.82
C VAL A 266 -4.80 -1.96 -7.29
N SER A 267 -5.32 -3.13 -7.67
CA SER A 267 -5.80 -3.44 -9.03
C SER A 267 -7.04 -2.65 -9.46
N GLU A 268 -7.80 -2.10 -8.51
CA GLU A 268 -9.01 -1.32 -8.79
C GLU A 268 -8.73 0.19 -8.89
N ILE A 269 -7.50 0.60 -8.60
CA ILE A 269 -7.04 1.98 -8.77
C ILE A 269 -6.25 2.05 -10.07
N ASP A 270 -6.62 2.98 -10.95
CA ASP A 270 -5.84 3.30 -12.13
C ASP A 270 -4.46 3.82 -11.72
N GLN A 271 -3.47 2.92 -11.74
CA GLN A 271 -2.11 3.20 -11.28
C GLN A 271 -1.43 4.28 -12.12
N ALA A 272 -1.75 4.38 -13.41
CA ALA A 272 -1.16 5.40 -14.26
C ALA A 272 -1.63 6.79 -13.83
N ILE A 273 -2.94 6.97 -13.67
CA ILE A 273 -3.55 8.24 -13.23
C ILE A 273 -3.10 8.59 -11.81
N TYR A 274 -3.08 7.60 -10.90
CA TYR A 274 -2.63 7.83 -9.53
C TYR A 274 -1.17 8.30 -9.47
N MET A 275 -0.28 7.66 -10.25
CA MET A 275 1.12 8.06 -10.32
C MET A 275 1.32 9.43 -10.95
N GLU A 276 0.53 9.78 -11.97
CA GLU A 276 0.53 11.13 -12.55
C GLU A 276 0.10 12.18 -11.52
N CYS A 277 -0.98 11.94 -10.78
CA CYS A 277 -1.41 12.85 -9.70
C CYS A 277 -0.33 13.03 -8.63
N LYS A 278 0.40 11.96 -8.31
CA LYS A 278 1.50 11.98 -7.33
C LYS A 278 2.69 12.79 -7.85
N GLU A 279 3.06 12.60 -9.11
CA GLU A 279 4.11 13.36 -9.79
C GLU A 279 3.78 14.86 -9.81
N GLU A 280 2.58 15.23 -10.27
CA GLU A 280 2.17 16.64 -10.40
C GLU A 280 2.05 17.34 -9.03
N ASP A 281 1.55 16.65 -8.00
CA ASP A 281 1.53 17.18 -6.64
C ASP A 281 2.95 17.36 -6.06
N ASP A 282 3.87 16.43 -6.32
CA ASP A 282 5.27 16.57 -5.91
C ASP A 282 5.98 17.68 -6.69
N TRP A 283 5.68 17.83 -7.99
CA TRP A 283 6.18 18.90 -8.85
C TRP A 283 5.72 20.27 -8.36
N SER A 284 4.44 20.40 -7.95
CA SER A 284 3.90 21.66 -7.43
C SER A 284 4.62 22.19 -6.18
N LYS A 285 5.34 21.31 -5.47
CA LYS A 285 6.13 21.65 -4.26
C LYS A 285 7.58 22.03 -4.59
N ILE A 286 8.03 21.79 -5.83
CA ILE A 286 9.33 22.24 -6.30
C ILE A 286 9.27 23.74 -6.58
N ASN A 287 10.20 24.48 -6.00
CA ASN A 287 10.37 25.90 -6.26
C ASN A 287 11.86 26.22 -6.46
N ALA A 288 12.18 27.48 -6.80
CA ALA A 288 13.56 27.88 -7.11
C ALA A 288 14.58 27.57 -6.00
N ASN A 289 14.16 27.49 -4.74
CA ASN A 289 15.01 27.25 -3.58
C ASN A 289 14.98 25.80 -3.07
N SER A 290 14.35 24.88 -3.81
CA SER A 290 14.31 23.46 -3.44
C SER A 290 15.72 22.88 -3.29
N PRO A 291 16.03 22.19 -2.17
CA PRO A 291 17.36 21.64 -1.94
C PRO A 291 17.66 20.47 -2.89
N SER A 292 18.95 20.19 -3.12
CA SER A 292 19.38 19.15 -4.06
C SER A 292 18.83 17.75 -3.71
N THR A 293 18.60 17.47 -2.42
CA THR A 293 18.00 16.21 -1.94
C THR A 293 16.55 16.04 -2.40
N GLN A 294 15.74 17.11 -2.37
CA GLN A 294 14.36 17.09 -2.84
C GLN A 294 14.31 16.88 -4.35
N LEU A 295 15.14 17.61 -5.11
CA LEU A 295 15.22 17.51 -6.56
C LEU A 295 15.69 16.11 -7.01
N GLN A 296 16.69 15.54 -6.33
CA GLN A 296 17.16 14.18 -6.59
C GLN A 296 16.10 13.13 -6.27
N THR A 297 15.34 13.32 -5.19
CA THR A 297 14.22 12.43 -4.82
C THR A 297 13.16 12.43 -5.92
N PHE A 298 12.81 13.59 -6.47
CA PHE A 298 11.88 13.67 -7.58
C PHE A 298 12.37 12.89 -8.80
N ILE A 299 13.61 13.10 -9.25
CA ILE A 299 14.17 12.39 -10.42
C ILE A 299 14.18 10.88 -10.21
N ASN A 300 14.50 10.43 -9.00
CA ASN A 300 14.54 9.01 -8.66
C ASN A 300 13.13 8.38 -8.64
N ASN A 301 12.14 9.11 -8.13
CA ASN A 301 10.75 8.64 -8.07
C ASN A 301 10.07 8.67 -9.44
N TYR A 302 10.46 9.59 -10.32
CA TYR A 302 9.82 9.81 -11.63
C TYR A 302 10.86 9.85 -12.77
N PRO A 303 11.53 8.72 -13.10
CA PRO A 303 12.63 8.70 -14.09
C PRO A 303 12.23 9.11 -15.51
N HIS A 304 10.94 9.04 -15.84
CA HIS A 304 10.39 9.37 -17.16
C HIS A 304 9.48 10.61 -17.13
N SER A 305 9.53 11.40 -16.05
CA SER A 305 8.74 12.62 -15.89
C SER A 305 8.94 13.60 -17.06
N SER A 306 7.87 14.28 -17.46
CA SER A 306 7.95 15.38 -18.43
C SER A 306 8.74 16.58 -17.90
N HIS A 307 8.81 16.74 -16.56
CA HIS A 307 9.53 17.81 -15.86
C HIS A 307 11.02 17.51 -15.66
N ARG A 308 11.48 16.30 -16.04
CA ARG A 308 12.83 15.79 -15.76
C ARG A 308 13.94 16.74 -16.18
N GLN A 309 13.87 17.28 -17.41
CA GLN A 309 14.92 18.17 -17.92
C GLN A 309 14.99 19.49 -17.13
N THR A 310 13.84 20.04 -16.73
CA THR A 310 13.76 21.25 -15.90
C THR A 310 14.39 21.01 -14.54
N ILE A 311 14.08 19.88 -13.90
CA ILE A 311 14.63 19.53 -12.59
C ILE A 311 16.11 19.18 -12.66
N GLU A 312 16.59 18.46 -13.67
CA GLU A 312 18.02 18.20 -13.87
C GLU A 312 18.81 19.49 -14.11
N ASN A 313 18.21 20.47 -14.80
CA ASN A 313 18.79 21.80 -14.95
C ASN A 313 18.88 22.53 -13.62
N GLN A 314 17.82 22.55 -12.83
CA GLN A 314 17.82 23.19 -11.51
C GLN A 314 18.81 22.49 -10.55
N LEU A 315 18.77 21.16 -10.48
CA LEU A 315 19.63 20.34 -9.64
C LEU A 315 21.11 20.60 -9.91
N PHE A 316 21.50 20.78 -11.17
CA PHE A 316 22.87 21.13 -11.52
C PHE A 316 23.33 22.41 -10.81
N TYR A 317 22.53 23.49 -10.88
CA TYR A 317 22.90 24.76 -10.26
C TYR A 317 22.85 24.68 -8.74
N THR A 318 21.80 24.08 -8.17
CA THR A 318 21.68 23.87 -6.72
C THR A 318 22.86 23.06 -6.16
N LEU A 319 23.31 22.00 -6.83
CA LEU A 319 24.49 21.23 -6.42
C LEU A 319 25.79 22.05 -6.48
N CYS A 320 25.93 22.94 -7.46
CA CYS A 320 27.08 23.84 -7.53
C CYS A 320 27.09 24.87 -6.39
N ASP A 321 25.91 25.39 -6.04
CA ASP A 321 25.72 26.39 -4.98
C ASP A 321 25.90 25.76 -3.59
N GLU A 322 25.49 24.50 -3.41
CA GLU A 322 25.74 23.70 -2.20
C GLU A 322 27.18 23.15 -2.11
N GLY A 323 28.04 23.40 -3.10
CA GLY A 323 29.43 22.91 -3.12
C GLY A 323 29.60 21.41 -3.43
N ARG A 324 28.55 20.72 -3.88
CA ARG A 324 28.52 19.28 -4.18
C ARG A 324 28.98 18.99 -5.62
N TYR A 325 30.16 19.47 -5.99
CA TYR A 325 30.65 19.48 -7.38
C TYR A 325 30.75 18.11 -8.04
N TYR A 326 31.22 17.08 -7.34
CA TYR A 326 31.34 15.74 -7.92
C TYR A 326 29.99 15.20 -8.41
N GLN A 327 28.91 15.54 -7.69
CA GLN A 327 27.56 15.14 -8.09
C GLN A 327 27.01 16.03 -9.21
N ALA A 328 27.37 17.33 -9.20
CA ALA A 328 26.97 18.27 -10.25
C ALA A 328 27.57 17.93 -11.63
N GLU A 329 28.77 17.33 -11.66
CA GLU A 329 29.50 16.97 -12.88
C GLU A 329 28.67 16.10 -13.83
N LYS A 330 27.91 15.14 -13.30
CA LYS A 330 27.01 14.27 -14.08
C LYS A 330 26.00 15.05 -14.93
N TYR A 331 25.58 16.22 -14.46
CA TYR A 331 24.55 17.05 -15.09
C TYR A 331 25.15 18.19 -15.93
N ALA A 332 26.49 18.30 -16.01
CA ALA A 332 27.22 19.30 -16.77
C ALA A 332 27.35 18.91 -18.25
N THR A 333 26.22 18.73 -18.93
CA THR A 333 26.18 18.17 -20.29
C THR A 333 26.38 19.20 -21.41
N SER A 334 26.20 20.49 -21.12
CA SER A 334 26.42 21.58 -22.09
C SER A 334 27.69 22.37 -21.79
N GLU A 335 28.28 22.98 -22.80
CA GLU A 335 29.50 23.80 -22.65
C GLU A 335 29.30 24.96 -21.67
N VAL A 336 28.10 25.55 -21.66
CA VAL A 336 27.72 26.61 -20.70
C VAL A 336 27.76 26.09 -19.26
N LYS A 337 27.14 24.92 -19.00
CA LYS A 337 27.17 24.29 -17.67
C LYS A 337 28.59 23.86 -17.27
N LEU A 338 29.37 23.30 -18.18
CA LEU A 338 30.77 22.94 -17.93
C LEU A 338 31.61 24.17 -17.54
N LYS A 339 31.40 25.30 -18.21
CA LYS A 339 32.07 26.56 -17.87
C LYS A 339 31.66 27.07 -16.50
N TYR A 340 30.37 27.03 -16.16
CA TYR A 340 29.84 27.39 -14.84
C TYR A 340 30.42 26.50 -13.74
N TYR A 341 30.34 25.17 -13.90
CA TYR A 341 30.90 24.16 -13.01
C TYR A 341 32.39 24.40 -12.73
N ARG A 342 33.21 24.56 -13.78
CA ARG A 342 34.65 24.81 -13.65
C ARG A 342 34.95 26.10 -12.90
N LYS A 343 34.17 27.16 -13.12
CA LYS A 343 34.34 28.44 -12.42
C LYS A 343 34.02 28.31 -10.92
N HIS A 344 32.85 27.75 -10.57
CA HIS A 344 32.42 27.60 -9.18
C HIS A 344 33.31 26.63 -8.40
N LYS A 345 33.68 25.48 -8.99
CA LYS A 345 34.63 24.52 -8.39
C LYS A 345 35.98 25.15 -8.06
N ARG A 346 36.47 26.10 -8.88
CA ARG A 346 37.73 26.83 -8.62
C ARG A 346 37.62 27.81 -7.45
N GLN A 347 36.47 28.45 -7.28
CA GLN A 347 36.24 29.44 -6.23
C GLN A 347 36.09 28.80 -4.84
N HIS A 348 35.61 27.56 -4.75
CA HIS A 348 35.40 26.86 -3.49
C HIS A 348 36.66 26.12 -2.94
N LYS A 349 37.84 26.32 -3.54
CA LYS A 349 39.13 25.69 -3.16
C LYS A 349 39.63 26.11 -1.77
N SER A 350 39.05 25.55 -0.71
CA SER A 350 39.60 25.57 0.65
C SER A 350 39.71 24.15 1.19
N THR A 351 40.96 23.70 1.39
CA THR A 351 41.39 22.55 2.22
C THR A 351 40.62 21.22 2.02
N TYR A 352 41.02 20.47 1.00
CA TYR A 352 40.65 19.05 0.85
C TYR A 352 41.83 18.16 1.27
N VAL A 353 41.62 17.19 2.17
CA VAL A 353 42.66 16.21 2.53
C VAL A 353 42.66 15.11 1.47
N GLY A 354 43.56 15.24 0.48
CA GLY A 354 43.84 14.19 -0.51
C GLY A 354 45.14 13.45 -0.17
N TYR A 355 45.31 12.24 -0.70
CA TYR A 355 46.57 11.50 -0.62
C TYR A 355 47.10 11.27 -2.04
N VAL A 356 48.37 11.58 -2.28
CA VAL A 356 49.02 11.39 -3.59
C VAL A 356 50.33 10.65 -3.39
N LEU A 357 50.55 9.61 -4.19
CA LEU A 357 51.83 8.91 -4.27
C LEU A 357 52.66 9.53 -5.40
N LYS A 358 53.86 9.99 -5.09
CA LYS A 358 54.81 10.55 -6.05
C LYS A 358 55.94 9.60 -6.30
N MET A 359 56.29 9.38 -7.56
CA MET A 359 57.51 8.68 -7.95
C MET A 359 58.41 9.64 -8.73
N SER A 360 59.61 9.90 -8.21
CA SER A 360 60.54 10.88 -8.77
C SER A 360 61.89 10.27 -9.10
N ALA A 361 62.52 10.84 -10.13
CA ALA A 361 63.92 10.65 -10.49
C ALA A 361 64.65 11.98 -10.37
N ASP A 362 65.65 12.05 -9.47
CA ASP A 362 66.45 13.26 -9.24
C ASP A 362 67.85 13.07 -9.84
N LEU A 363 68.35 14.05 -10.60
CA LEU A 363 69.71 14.08 -11.14
C LEU A 363 70.40 15.40 -10.80
N GLU A 364 71.37 15.34 -9.89
CA GLU A 364 72.03 16.50 -9.28
C GLU A 364 73.50 16.55 -9.62
N GLY A 365 74.07 17.75 -9.70
CA GLY A 365 75.47 17.99 -9.96
C GLY A 365 76.09 19.05 -9.04
N TRP A 366 77.39 18.90 -8.83
CA TRP A 366 78.33 19.86 -8.27
C TRP A 366 79.46 20.09 -9.30
N ASP A 367 80.39 21.00 -9.01
CA ASP A 367 81.60 21.21 -9.84
C ASP A 367 82.44 19.93 -10.09
N SER A 368 82.33 18.91 -9.22
CA SER A 368 83.12 17.67 -9.31
C SER A 368 82.33 16.40 -8.90
N PHE A 369 81.00 16.46 -8.82
CA PHE A 369 80.16 15.31 -8.49
C PHE A 369 78.82 15.35 -9.19
N TYR A 370 78.15 14.21 -9.16
CA TYR A 370 76.73 14.11 -9.40
C TYR A 370 76.09 13.09 -8.47
N SER A 371 74.79 13.18 -8.30
CA SER A 371 74.03 12.14 -7.63
C SER A 371 72.73 11.86 -8.36
N PHE A 372 72.31 10.62 -8.27
CA PHE A 372 71.10 10.13 -8.89
C PHE A 372 70.24 9.45 -7.85
N SER A 373 68.97 9.85 -7.77
CA SER A 373 68.00 9.26 -6.87
C SER A 373 66.90 8.59 -7.66
N ILE A 374 66.93 7.25 -7.73
CA ILE A 374 65.83 6.43 -8.26
C ILE A 374 65.64 5.16 -7.41
N PRO A 375 64.44 4.91 -6.87
CA PRO A 375 63.27 5.80 -6.83
C PRO A 375 63.33 6.77 -5.62
N ARG A 376 62.76 7.98 -5.77
CA ARG A 376 62.22 8.76 -4.64
C ARG A 376 60.70 8.59 -4.64
N VAL A 377 60.16 8.06 -3.55
CA VAL A 377 58.72 7.86 -3.36
C VAL A 377 58.23 8.74 -2.21
N GLU A 378 57.28 9.62 -2.47
CA GLU A 378 56.74 10.56 -1.46
C GLU A 378 55.21 10.45 -1.37
N PHE A 379 54.69 10.49 -0.15
CA PHE A 379 53.27 10.59 0.15
C PHE A 379 52.94 12.04 0.48
N SER A 380 52.02 12.63 -0.26
CA SER A 380 51.49 13.97 0.01
C SER A 380 50.24 13.90 0.86
N ILE A 381 50.22 14.65 1.96
CA ILE A 381 49.02 14.98 2.74
C ILE A 381 48.48 16.31 2.18
N GLY A 382 47.44 16.18 1.37
CA GLY A 382 46.80 17.23 0.59
C GLY A 382 46.69 16.85 -0.91
N ASP A 383 45.63 17.30 -1.59
CA ASP A 383 45.55 17.16 -3.04
C ASP A 383 46.59 18.10 -3.69
N ASP A 384 47.65 17.48 -4.14
CA ASP A 384 48.89 18.05 -4.63
C ASP A 384 48.74 19.13 -5.73
N TYR A 385 47.59 19.19 -6.43
CA TYR A 385 47.31 20.25 -7.41
C TYR A 385 46.37 21.34 -6.91
N TYR A 386 45.47 21.00 -6.00
CA TYR A 386 44.36 21.88 -5.64
C TYR A 386 44.55 22.53 -4.28
N ASN A 387 45.40 21.95 -3.43
CA ASN A 387 45.79 22.56 -2.18
C ASN A 387 46.94 23.55 -2.38
N LYS A 388 46.79 24.73 -1.79
CA LYS A 388 47.85 25.75 -1.74
C LYS A 388 49.07 25.28 -0.96
N PHE A 389 48.89 24.41 0.03
CA PHE A 389 49.95 23.87 0.87
C PHE A 389 49.83 22.35 0.96
N ASN A 390 50.95 21.66 0.79
CA ASN A 390 51.05 20.21 0.95
C ASN A 390 52.25 19.86 1.83
N PHE A 391 52.07 18.82 2.64
CA PHE A 391 53.15 18.21 3.41
C PHE A 391 53.46 16.84 2.82
N LEU A 392 54.72 16.59 2.48
CA LEU A 392 55.16 15.34 1.89
C LEU A 392 56.21 14.66 2.77
N PHE A 393 56.14 13.34 2.86
CA PHE A 393 57.16 12.52 3.49
C PHE A 393 57.40 11.27 2.64
N GLY A 394 58.62 10.74 2.63
CA GLY A 394 58.95 9.67 1.69
C GLY A 394 60.15 8.82 2.03
N LEU A 395 60.54 8.03 1.04
CA LEU A 395 61.73 7.19 1.01
C LEU A 395 62.46 7.42 -0.31
N GLN A 396 63.78 7.57 -0.27
CA GLN A 396 64.61 7.66 -1.47
C GLN A 396 65.81 6.73 -1.40
N TYR A 397 66.19 6.15 -2.54
CA TYR A 397 67.54 5.63 -2.74
C TYR A 397 68.35 6.67 -3.52
N ARG A 398 69.51 7.07 -2.98
CA ARG A 398 70.41 8.05 -3.60
C ARG A 398 71.78 7.41 -3.78
N ARG A 399 72.32 7.49 -5.00
CA ARG A 399 73.71 7.13 -5.31
C ARG A 399 74.49 8.38 -5.68
N ILE A 400 75.57 8.64 -4.95
CA ILE A 400 76.43 9.81 -5.14
C ILE A 400 77.72 9.32 -5.79
N SER A 401 78.18 10.03 -6.82
CA SER A 401 79.43 9.73 -7.53
C SER A 401 80.20 11.02 -7.81
N GLY A 402 81.48 11.04 -7.45
CA GLY A 402 82.38 12.18 -7.65
C GLY A 402 83.50 11.87 -8.59
N TRP A 403 83.78 12.72 -9.58
CA TRP A 403 85.02 12.64 -10.35
C TRP A 403 85.97 13.76 -9.95
N ALA A 404 87.26 13.60 -10.20
CA ALA A 404 88.19 14.70 -10.00
C ALA A 404 88.50 15.40 -11.32
N ILE A 405 88.72 16.72 -11.29
CA ILE A 405 89.23 17.45 -12.45
C ILE A 405 90.63 17.93 -12.08
N ASP A 406 91.67 17.38 -12.71
CA ASP A 406 93.02 17.93 -12.63
C ASP A 406 93.13 19.15 -13.56
N LYS A 407 93.35 20.34 -12.98
CA LYS A 407 93.45 21.60 -13.74
C LYS A 407 94.64 21.62 -14.71
N ASN A 408 95.60 20.69 -14.59
CA ASN A 408 96.76 20.58 -15.47
C ASN A 408 96.54 19.69 -16.71
N HIS A 409 95.46 18.89 -16.77
CA HIS A 409 95.10 18.08 -17.94
C HIS A 409 93.82 18.61 -18.60
N ARG A 410 93.98 19.44 -19.65
CA ARG A 410 92.86 19.95 -20.47
C ARG A 410 92.38 18.91 -21.47
N THR A 411 91.72 17.86 -21.01
CA THR A 411 90.75 17.12 -21.82
C THR A 411 89.65 16.59 -20.90
N PRO A 412 88.42 17.12 -20.96
CA PRO A 412 87.29 16.46 -20.34
C PRO A 412 86.93 15.27 -21.24
N GLU A 413 87.46 14.08 -20.94
CA GLU A 413 86.83 12.87 -21.47
C GLU A 413 85.44 12.81 -20.84
N VAL A 414 84.40 12.90 -21.68
CA VAL A 414 83.01 12.74 -21.27
C VAL A 414 82.88 11.33 -20.70
N VAL A 415 82.83 11.23 -19.36
CA VAL A 415 82.56 9.98 -18.68
C VAL A 415 81.11 9.63 -19.02
N GLU A 416 80.91 8.63 -19.86
CA GLU A 416 79.59 8.07 -20.09
C GLU A 416 78.97 7.68 -18.74
N ILE A 417 77.70 8.03 -18.56
CA ILE A 417 76.89 7.86 -17.34
C ILE A 417 76.94 6.40 -16.81
N PHE A 418 77.37 5.45 -17.64
CA PHE A 418 77.49 4.03 -17.35
C PHE A 418 78.83 3.38 -17.77
N GLY A 419 79.86 4.16 -18.14
CA GLY A 419 81.12 3.67 -18.74
C GLY A 419 82.30 3.52 -17.77
N ASN A 420 83.14 2.50 -17.99
CA ASN A 420 84.18 2.03 -17.04
C ASN A 420 85.59 2.62 -17.21
N ASN A 421 85.81 3.60 -18.11
CA ASN A 421 87.15 4.05 -18.49
C ASN A 421 87.55 5.42 -17.90
N CYS A 422 87.36 5.63 -16.59
CA CYS A 422 87.82 6.87 -15.95
C CYS A 422 89.23 6.70 -15.35
N LYS A 423 90.21 7.46 -15.86
CA LYS A 423 91.59 7.48 -15.35
C LYS A 423 91.77 8.23 -14.02
N ILE A 424 90.67 8.73 -13.43
CA ILE A 424 90.68 9.64 -12.29
C ILE A 424 90.07 8.96 -11.05
N PRO A 425 90.63 9.18 -9.84
CA PRO A 425 90.03 8.74 -8.57
C PRO A 425 88.58 9.22 -8.43
N HIS A 426 87.66 8.32 -8.03
CA HIS A 426 86.26 8.67 -7.76
C HIS A 426 85.69 8.00 -6.52
N LEU A 427 84.96 8.78 -5.71
CA LEU A 427 84.18 8.32 -4.58
C LEU A 427 82.76 7.96 -5.02
N VAL A 428 82.25 6.86 -4.49
CA VAL A 428 80.86 6.45 -4.65
C VAL A 428 80.26 6.18 -3.28
N ALA A 429 79.09 6.75 -2.99
CA ALA A 429 78.31 6.44 -1.80
C ALA A 429 76.88 6.05 -2.17
N SER A 430 76.31 5.10 -1.42
CA SER A 430 74.91 4.68 -1.54
C SER A 430 74.17 4.95 -0.25
N GLN A 431 73.01 5.61 -0.37
CA GLN A 431 72.20 6.08 0.75
C GLN A 431 70.74 5.66 0.60
N VAL A 432 70.12 5.34 1.74
CA VAL A 432 68.67 5.41 1.89
C VAL A 432 68.35 6.68 2.66
N GLY A 433 67.42 7.49 2.14
CA GLY A 433 67.01 8.75 2.73
C GLY A 433 65.53 8.82 3.05
N LEU A 434 65.19 9.57 4.09
CA LEU A 434 63.81 9.89 4.50
C LEU A 434 63.55 11.38 4.26
N PRO A 435 63.08 11.77 3.05
CA PRO A 435 62.78 13.17 2.76
C PRO A 435 61.47 13.63 3.39
N ILE A 436 61.47 14.89 3.81
CA ILE A 436 60.28 15.65 4.18
C ILE A 436 60.26 16.92 3.33
N THR A 437 59.11 17.25 2.74
CA THR A 437 58.93 18.45 1.89
C THR A 437 57.69 19.23 2.30
N PHE A 438 57.85 20.53 2.51
CA PHE A 438 56.76 21.50 2.56
C PHE A 438 56.61 22.14 1.19
N ARG A 439 55.44 21.98 0.55
CA ARG A 439 55.16 22.45 -0.80
C ARG A 439 54.09 23.53 -0.81
N LEU A 440 54.35 24.62 -1.52
CA LEU A 440 53.42 25.70 -1.83
C LEU A 440 53.09 25.69 -3.32
N ASN A 441 51.81 25.58 -3.66
CA ASN A 441 51.33 25.55 -5.05
C ASN A 441 50.76 26.89 -5.50
N PHE A 442 51.13 27.25 -6.72
CA PHE A 442 50.56 28.34 -7.51
C PHE A 442 49.92 27.76 -8.78
N ASP A 443 49.21 28.58 -9.55
CA ASP A 443 48.34 28.10 -10.64
C ASP A 443 49.04 27.22 -11.68
N SER A 444 50.31 27.49 -12.00
CA SER A 444 51.08 26.76 -13.02
C SER A 444 52.47 26.28 -12.56
N TRP A 445 52.82 26.50 -11.30
CA TRP A 445 54.15 26.24 -10.74
C TRP A 445 54.09 26.06 -9.22
N TYR A 446 55.15 25.55 -8.62
CA TYR A 446 55.24 25.35 -7.17
C TYR A 446 56.63 25.62 -6.61
N MET A 447 56.68 25.85 -5.30
CA MET A 447 57.91 25.90 -4.51
C MET A 447 57.87 24.82 -3.43
N GLY A 448 58.97 24.13 -3.22
CA GLY A 448 59.15 23.14 -2.16
C GLY A 448 60.38 23.49 -1.32
N LEU A 449 60.26 23.38 -0.01
CA LEU A 449 61.38 23.43 0.92
C LEU A 449 61.35 22.16 1.76
N GLY A 450 62.49 21.49 1.90
CA GLY A 450 62.53 20.24 2.62
C GLY A 450 63.92 19.88 3.10
N GLY A 451 64.02 18.70 3.72
CA GLY A 451 65.27 18.11 4.10
C GLY A 451 65.19 16.59 4.09
N THR A 452 66.34 15.96 4.12
CA THR A 452 66.45 14.50 4.12
C THR A 452 67.38 14.05 5.23
N ALA A 453 66.93 13.08 6.02
CA ALA A 453 67.83 12.28 6.86
C ALA A 453 68.31 11.07 6.06
N ASN A 454 69.62 10.94 5.86
CA ASN A 454 70.22 9.91 5.04
C ASN A 454 71.06 8.94 5.88
N TYR A 455 70.92 7.65 5.61
CA TYR A 455 71.79 6.59 6.11
C TYR A 455 72.67 6.07 4.97
N ASN A 456 73.98 6.18 5.13
CA ASN A 456 74.96 5.60 4.20
C ASN A 456 75.24 4.15 4.58
N PHE A 457 75.07 3.24 3.63
CA PHE A 457 75.28 1.80 3.86
C PHE A 457 76.37 1.19 2.98
N GLY A 458 77.02 2.01 2.15
CA GLY A 458 78.15 1.58 1.36
C GLY A 458 78.86 2.75 0.72
N SER A 459 80.17 2.76 0.81
CA SER A 459 81.03 3.61 0.00
C SER A 459 82.14 2.80 -0.63
N ASN A 460 82.49 3.13 -1.87
CA ASN A 460 83.64 2.54 -2.54
C ASN A 460 84.51 3.65 -3.12
N PHE A 461 85.81 3.39 -3.12
CA PHE A 461 86.77 4.17 -3.87
C PHE A 461 87.23 3.40 -5.10
N LYS A 462 87.22 4.04 -6.27
CA LYS A 462 87.63 3.41 -7.53
C LYS A 462 88.67 4.26 -8.26
N ARG A 463 89.69 3.58 -8.80
CA ARG A 463 90.74 4.18 -9.65
C ARG A 463 91.29 3.16 -10.67
N ASN A 464 91.74 3.67 -11.81
CA ASN A 464 92.52 2.87 -12.77
C ASN A 464 94.00 2.92 -12.39
N ILE A 465 94.64 1.76 -12.24
CA ILE A 465 96.07 1.65 -12.00
C ILE A 465 96.70 0.99 -13.23
N LYS A 466 97.72 1.63 -13.80
CA LYS A 466 98.58 0.99 -14.81
C LYS A 466 99.72 0.28 -14.09
N THR A 467 99.71 -1.05 -14.10
CA THR A 467 100.92 -1.84 -13.90
C THR A 467 101.68 -1.98 -15.22
N SER A 468 102.97 -2.33 -15.19
CA SER A 468 103.82 -2.41 -16.40
C SER A 468 103.24 -3.31 -17.49
N ASP A 469 102.35 -4.24 -17.13
CA ASP A 469 101.51 -5.01 -18.04
C ASP A 469 100.05 -4.93 -17.56
N GLU A 470 99.17 -4.44 -18.43
CA GLU A 470 97.69 -4.30 -18.31
C GLU A 470 97.09 -3.24 -17.34
N GLU A 471 96.00 -2.62 -17.80
CA GLU A 471 95.19 -1.61 -17.09
C GLU A 471 94.15 -2.32 -16.20
N LYS A 472 94.37 -2.39 -14.88
CA LYS A 472 93.41 -2.97 -13.93
C LYS A 472 92.64 -1.88 -13.19
N ILE A 473 91.33 -2.04 -13.16
CA ILE A 473 90.43 -1.25 -12.31
C ILE A 473 90.55 -1.79 -10.88
N ALA A 474 91.02 -0.96 -9.94
CA ALA A 474 91.08 -1.32 -8.53
C ALA A 474 89.87 -0.75 -7.79
N TYR A 475 89.21 -1.61 -7.01
CA TYR A 475 88.22 -1.22 -6.01
C TYR A 475 88.87 -1.39 -4.64
N GLU A 476 88.82 -0.34 -3.83
CA GLU A 476 89.19 -0.42 -2.43
C GLU A 476 87.92 -0.25 -1.59
N ILE A 477 87.58 -1.34 -0.89
CA ILE A 477 86.60 -1.31 0.19
C ILE A 477 87.43 -1.12 1.46
N PHE A 478 87.26 0.02 2.11
CA PHE A 478 87.95 0.27 3.38
C PHE A 478 87.40 -0.69 4.44
N GLY A 479 88.30 -1.18 5.30
CA GLY A 479 87.91 -2.01 6.45
C GLY A 479 86.96 -1.24 7.39
N PRO A 480 86.27 -1.94 8.31
CA PRO A 480 85.27 -1.34 9.21
C PRO A 480 85.81 -0.20 10.08
N GLU A 481 87.14 -0.07 10.16
CA GLU A 481 87.89 0.89 10.99
C GLU A 481 88.08 2.25 10.29
N TYR A 482 87.91 2.34 8.96
CA TYR A 482 88.12 3.55 8.17
C TYR A 482 86.98 3.77 7.17
N LYS A 483 85.83 4.27 7.60
CA LYS A 483 84.73 4.58 6.67
C LYS A 483 84.98 5.91 5.97
N MET A 484 84.96 5.94 4.63
CA MET A 484 85.08 7.20 3.87
C MET A 484 83.82 8.07 3.90
N HIS A 485 82.75 7.62 4.56
CA HIS A 485 81.48 8.30 4.66
C HIS A 485 81.05 8.46 6.11
N ASN A 486 80.26 9.49 6.38
CA ASN A 486 79.51 9.57 7.63
C ASN A 486 78.38 8.54 7.59
N ASP A 487 78.15 7.76 8.64
CA ASP A 487 77.05 6.77 8.63
C ASP A 487 75.68 7.45 8.48
N PHE A 488 75.53 8.64 9.07
CA PHE A 488 74.34 9.48 8.96
C PHE A 488 74.71 10.86 8.44
N ASN A 489 73.93 11.40 7.51
CA ASN A 489 74.04 12.78 7.07
C ASN A 489 72.67 13.40 6.81
N PHE A 490 72.62 14.74 6.86
CA PHE A 490 71.43 15.54 6.64
C PHE A 490 71.66 16.52 5.50
N ASP A 491 70.65 16.64 4.65
CA ASP A 491 70.58 17.69 3.63
C ASP A 491 69.31 18.53 3.77
N ALA A 492 69.41 19.79 3.38
CA ALA A 492 68.26 20.66 3.13
C ALA A 492 68.17 20.91 1.63
N PHE A 493 66.96 21.03 1.09
CA PHE A 493 66.76 21.34 -0.32
C PHE A 493 65.63 22.34 -0.54
N PHE A 494 65.78 23.08 -1.63
CA PHE A 494 64.76 23.93 -2.21
C PHE A 494 64.46 23.41 -3.62
N LYS A 495 63.18 23.24 -3.96
CA LYS A 495 62.72 22.83 -5.29
C LYS A 495 61.77 23.89 -5.85
N PHE A 496 61.87 24.14 -7.15
CA PHE A 496 60.97 24.97 -7.91
C PHE A 496 60.54 24.19 -9.16
N GLY A 497 59.24 24.00 -9.34
CA GLY A 497 58.73 23.07 -10.35
C GLY A 497 57.54 23.57 -11.13
N PHE A 498 57.37 22.98 -12.31
CA PHE A 498 56.28 23.26 -13.25
C PHE A 498 55.50 22.00 -13.57
N LEU A 499 54.22 22.20 -13.84
CA LEU A 499 53.35 21.15 -14.35
C LEU A 499 53.51 21.03 -15.88
N ILE A 500 53.90 19.85 -16.38
CA ILE A 500 54.03 19.59 -17.83
C ILE A 500 52.76 18.93 -18.38
N LYS A 501 52.18 17.96 -17.67
CA LYS A 501 50.91 17.28 -17.98
C LYS A 501 50.13 17.04 -16.71
N GLU A 502 48.85 16.65 -16.80
CA GLU A 502 47.95 16.49 -15.63
C GLU A 502 48.52 15.69 -14.44
N ASN A 503 49.51 14.82 -14.66
CA ASN A 503 50.18 14.04 -13.61
C ASN A 503 51.72 14.03 -13.69
N GLN A 504 52.36 14.95 -14.43
CA GLN A 504 53.82 14.97 -14.64
C GLN A 504 54.43 16.33 -14.32
N GLU A 505 55.45 16.34 -13.47
CA GLU A 505 56.14 17.55 -13.01
C GLU A 505 57.62 17.52 -13.41
N LEU A 506 58.15 18.68 -13.78
CA LEU A 506 59.59 18.92 -13.93
C LEU A 506 60.00 20.01 -12.96
N SER A 507 61.04 19.73 -12.19
CA SER A 507 61.52 20.64 -11.15
C SER A 507 63.00 20.85 -11.20
N PHE A 508 63.42 22.06 -10.88
CA PHE A 508 64.79 22.42 -10.57
C PHE A 508 64.94 22.42 -9.07
N TYR A 509 66.05 21.91 -8.55
CA TYR A 509 66.32 22.00 -7.12
C TYR A 509 67.75 22.41 -6.84
N ALA A 510 67.92 23.00 -5.68
CA ALA A 510 69.20 23.23 -5.03
C ALA A 510 69.20 22.46 -3.72
N ARG A 511 70.25 21.69 -3.45
CA ARG A 511 70.44 20.97 -2.20
C ARG A 511 71.70 21.45 -1.51
N TYR A 512 71.62 21.59 -0.19
CA TYR A 512 72.74 21.84 0.69
C TYR A 512 72.91 20.66 1.65
N ASP A 513 74.01 19.92 1.51
CA ASP A 513 74.40 18.87 2.44
C ASP A 513 74.91 19.55 3.72
N ILE A 514 74.06 19.59 4.76
CA ILE A 514 74.33 20.26 6.05
C ILE A 514 75.50 19.59 6.75
N THR A 515 75.48 18.26 6.75
CA THR A 515 76.61 17.43 7.15
C THR A 515 77.18 16.76 5.90
N PRO A 516 78.49 16.81 5.65
CA PRO A 516 79.08 16.18 4.48
C PRO A 516 78.74 14.70 4.38
N VAL A 517 78.56 14.21 3.17
CA VAL A 517 78.35 12.77 2.92
C VAL A 517 79.61 11.97 3.21
N PHE A 518 80.75 12.52 2.80
CA PHE A 518 82.06 11.90 2.97
C PHE A 518 82.74 12.42 4.24
N ASP A 519 83.33 11.52 5.02
CA ASP A 519 84.08 11.88 6.22
C ASP A 519 85.45 12.44 5.79
N ILE A 520 85.64 13.73 6.05
CA ILE A 520 86.85 14.44 5.64
C ILE A 520 88.09 13.95 6.39
N ASP A 521 87.95 13.54 7.66
CA ASP A 521 89.07 13.07 8.47
C ASP A 521 89.47 11.65 8.05
N ALA A 522 88.51 10.81 7.70
CA ALA A 522 88.77 9.51 7.09
C ALA A 522 89.46 9.65 5.72
N VAL A 523 89.01 10.60 4.88
CA VAL A 523 89.67 10.95 3.61
C VAL A 523 91.10 11.49 3.81
N ASN A 524 91.35 12.18 4.93
CA ASN A 524 92.66 12.74 5.28
C ASN A 524 93.59 11.72 5.96
N SER A 525 93.07 10.59 6.45
CA SER A 525 93.85 9.58 7.15
C SER A 525 94.74 8.76 6.19
N THR A 526 95.99 8.56 6.57
CA THR A 526 97.05 8.01 5.69
C THR A 526 96.83 6.53 5.35
N VAL A 527 96.24 6.22 4.19
CA VAL A 527 96.11 4.84 3.69
C VAL A 527 97.47 4.36 3.16
N THR A 528 98.13 3.47 3.90
CA THR A 528 99.45 2.91 3.51
C THR A 528 99.25 1.65 2.66
N TYR A 529 99.49 1.73 1.35
CA TYR A 529 99.50 0.52 0.51
C TYR A 529 100.82 -0.24 0.63
N LYS A 530 100.74 -1.54 0.95
CA LYS A 530 101.86 -2.47 0.89
C LYS A 530 102.26 -2.73 -0.58
N ARG A 531 103.21 -1.93 -1.07
CA ARG A 531 104.08 -2.07 -2.26
C ARG A 531 103.99 -0.86 -3.17
N ASN A 532 105.06 -0.08 -3.13
CA ASN A 532 105.46 1.07 -3.94
C ASN A 532 105.03 2.44 -3.40
N HIS A 533 106.04 3.29 -3.18
CA HIS A 533 105.94 4.67 -2.72
C HIS A 533 105.16 5.52 -3.73
N ILE A 534 103.86 5.64 -3.52
CA ILE A 534 103.07 6.67 -4.18
C ILE A 534 102.89 7.80 -3.19
N ASN A 535 103.18 9.05 -3.59
CA ASN A 535 102.98 10.23 -2.75
C ASN A 535 101.48 10.36 -2.39
N PRO A 536 101.08 10.13 -1.13
CA PRO A 536 99.67 10.13 -0.75
C PRO A 536 99.06 11.53 -0.92
N TYR A 537 99.85 12.60 -0.75
CA TYR A 537 99.36 13.97 -0.78
C TYR A 537 98.80 14.40 -2.15
N VAL A 538 99.31 13.83 -3.25
CA VAL A 538 98.82 14.12 -4.61
C VAL A 538 97.61 13.24 -4.97
N MET A 539 97.51 12.03 -4.41
CA MET A 539 96.43 11.09 -4.70
C MET A 539 95.10 11.43 -3.99
N PHE A 540 95.16 12.03 -2.80
CA PHE A 540 93.96 12.33 -2.01
C PHE A 540 93.48 13.79 -2.16
N LYS A 541 94.31 14.71 -2.67
CA LYS A 541 93.90 16.10 -2.97
C LYS A 541 92.63 16.22 -3.85
N PRO A 542 92.43 15.37 -4.87
CA PRO A 542 91.19 15.41 -5.66
C PRO A 542 89.97 14.90 -4.88
N ILE A 543 90.17 14.02 -3.89
CA ILE A 543 89.15 13.43 -3.00
C ILE A 543 88.79 14.40 -1.87
N GLN A 544 89.73 15.19 -1.37
CA GLN A 544 89.49 16.26 -0.40
C GLN A 544 88.58 17.34 -0.99
N LYS A 545 88.89 17.84 -2.20
CA LYS A 545 88.02 18.79 -2.92
C LYS A 545 86.60 18.26 -3.09
N GLN A 546 86.52 16.95 -3.24
CA GLN A 546 85.27 16.24 -3.29
C GLN A 546 84.54 16.36 -1.92
N ALA A 547 85.14 15.97 -0.80
CA ALA A 547 84.51 16.06 0.52
C ALA A 547 84.11 17.49 0.98
N HIS A 548 84.66 18.54 0.37
CA HIS A 548 84.42 19.93 0.76
C HIS A 548 83.20 20.61 0.11
N ASN A 549 82.57 20.02 -0.91
CA ASN A 549 81.47 20.65 -1.63
C ASN A 549 80.10 20.28 -1.04
N ASN A 550 79.38 21.29 -0.57
CA ASN A 550 78.10 21.07 0.13
C ASN A 550 76.86 21.53 -0.67
N ILE A 551 76.98 22.16 -1.84
CA ILE A 551 75.81 22.66 -2.62
C ILE A 551 75.70 21.98 -3.98
N SER A 552 74.60 21.27 -4.22
CA SER A 552 74.25 20.70 -5.53
C SER A 552 73.10 21.46 -6.17
N VAL A 553 73.03 21.43 -7.50
CA VAL A 553 71.85 21.83 -8.26
C VAL A 553 71.47 20.74 -9.25
N GLY A 554 70.19 20.62 -9.59
CA GLY A 554 69.80 19.67 -10.61
C GLY A 554 68.32 19.67 -10.93
N ILE A 555 67.89 18.58 -11.56
CA ILE A 555 66.53 18.42 -12.09
C ILE A 555 65.86 17.16 -11.57
N SER A 556 64.56 17.27 -11.32
CA SER A 556 63.71 16.18 -10.84
C SER A 556 62.52 16.03 -11.78
N TYR A 557 62.24 14.79 -12.18
CA TYR A 557 61.04 14.46 -12.92
C TYR A 557 60.15 13.58 -12.05
N THR A 558 58.89 13.98 -11.87
CA THR A 558 57.95 13.35 -10.94
C THR A 558 56.66 12.94 -11.67
N ILE A 559 56.22 11.71 -11.40
CA ILE A 559 54.91 11.20 -11.80
C ILE A 559 54.01 11.09 -10.56
N ASN A 560 52.81 11.65 -10.66
CA ASN A 560 51.81 11.69 -9.60
C ASN A 560 50.75 10.61 -9.81
N TYR A 561 50.56 9.72 -8.84
CA TYR A 561 49.51 8.71 -8.82
C TYR A 561 48.45 9.10 -7.78
N LYS A 562 47.25 9.41 -8.27
CA LYS A 562 46.07 9.67 -7.46
C LYS A 562 45.27 8.38 -7.27
N TRP A 563 44.79 8.18 -6.05
CA TRP A 563 43.97 7.05 -5.64
C TRP A 563 42.56 7.54 -5.32
#